data_AF-C1B933-F1
#
_entry.id   AF-C1B933-F1
#
_cell.length_a   1.000
_cell.length_b   1.000
_cell.length_c   1.000
_cell.angle_alpha   90.00
_cell.angle_beta   90.00
_cell.angle_gamma   90.00
#
_symmetry.space_group_name_H-M   'P 1'
#
loop_
_entity.id
_entity.type
_entity.pdbx_description
1 polymer ?
#
loop_
_entity_poly.entity_id
_entity_poly.type
_entity_poly.pdbx_seq_one_letter_code
_entity_poly.pdbx_strand_id
1 'polypeptide(L)'
;MPQHSRISTTFRRSIAVGALAVAASGLLVGCGSDDSTATSNPSTSATTSAAESTSAESSASAAPSASASASASAPVTSPGEAATAPPAQPEEVPNDFPGPSEVPVSTDGQKFLDALKSKGIEPAADGTMAVSTADFICQAKAEGKSDPETMVFVTAMVGTEASAAGQELTQEQATANAQTYMDVAHATYCK
;
A
#
# COMPACT_ATOMS: atom_id res chain seq x y z
N MET A 1 61.64 30.77 23.71
CA MET A 1 61.73 29.29 23.86
C MET A 1 60.91 28.64 22.75
N PRO A 2 61.36 27.50 22.21
CA PRO A 2 61.10 27.07 20.84
C PRO A 2 59.84 26.20 20.66
N GLN A 3 59.50 26.04 19.38
CA GLN A 3 58.60 25.09 18.73
C GLN A 3 58.60 23.69 19.35
N HIS A 4 57.52 22.91 19.19
CA HIS A 4 57.59 21.55 18.64
C HIS A 4 56.24 21.18 17.99
N SER A 5 56.29 21.10 16.66
CA SER A 5 55.34 20.42 15.78
C SER A 5 55.23 18.92 16.10
N ARG A 6 54.06 18.35 15.85
CA ARG A 6 53.88 16.98 15.30
C ARG A 6 52.87 17.15 14.14
N ILE A 7 53.23 17.22 12.85
CA ILE A 7 53.79 16.18 11.95
C ILE A 7 53.01 14.87 12.17
N SER A 8 51.81 14.71 11.59
CA SER A 8 51.46 14.40 10.18
C SER A 8 51.23 12.91 9.99
N THR A 9 50.03 12.52 9.55
CA THR A 9 49.93 11.45 8.55
C THR A 9 48.71 11.67 7.66
N THR A 10 49.03 11.79 6.38
CA THR A 10 48.20 11.84 5.19
C THR A 10 47.31 10.63 5.03
N PHE A 11 46.04 10.83 4.65
CA PHE A 11 45.38 9.92 3.71
C PHE A 11 44.54 10.74 2.72
N ARG A 12 45.15 11.04 1.58
CA ARG A 12 44.42 11.41 0.36
C ARG A 12 43.74 10.17 -0.16
N ARG A 13 42.43 10.21 -0.39
CA ARG A 13 41.75 9.23 -1.25
C ARG A 13 40.80 9.96 -2.20
N SER A 14 41.25 10.07 -3.44
CA SER A 14 40.51 10.55 -4.60
C SER A 14 39.52 9.48 -5.05
N ILE A 15 38.25 9.83 -5.26
CA ILE A 15 37.36 9.10 -6.18
C ILE A 15 36.49 10.11 -6.93
N ALA A 16 36.65 10.10 -8.25
CA ALA A 16 35.82 10.80 -9.23
C ALA A 16 34.66 9.90 -9.64
N VAL A 17 33.45 10.44 -9.73
CA VAL A 17 32.27 9.89 -10.45
C VAL A 17 31.40 11.12 -10.76
N GLY A 18 30.94 11.46 -11.96
CA GLY A 18 30.68 10.70 -13.18
C GLY A 18 29.27 11.11 -13.62
N ALA A 19 29.14 11.99 -14.63
CA ALA A 19 27.85 12.41 -15.16
C ALA A 19 27.16 11.22 -15.85
N LEU A 20 25.96 10.85 -15.41
CA LEU A 20 25.12 9.84 -16.03
C LEU A 20 23.79 10.47 -16.43
N ALA A 21 23.70 10.85 -17.70
CA ALA A 21 22.43 11.03 -18.39
C ALA A 21 21.94 9.64 -18.83
N VAL A 22 20.73 9.27 -18.44
CA VAL A 22 20.02 8.11 -19.02
C VAL A 22 18.62 8.57 -19.40
N ALA A 23 18.41 8.73 -20.70
CA ALA A 23 17.11 8.76 -21.33
C ALA A 23 16.89 7.39 -21.98
N ALA A 24 15.86 6.66 -21.59
CA ALA A 24 15.16 5.68 -22.43
C ALA A 24 13.88 5.19 -21.75
N SER A 25 12.78 5.39 -22.46
CA SER A 25 11.39 5.02 -22.20
C SER A 25 11.04 3.60 -22.69
N GLY A 26 10.01 2.98 -22.09
CA GLY A 26 9.27 1.81 -22.62
C GLY A 26 9.61 0.48 -21.92
N LEU A 27 8.72 -0.49 -21.67
CA LEU A 27 7.33 -0.75 -22.06
C LEU A 27 6.64 -1.54 -20.92
N LEU A 28 5.44 -1.14 -20.50
CA LEU A 28 4.56 -1.94 -19.63
C LEU A 28 3.97 -3.09 -20.46
N VAL A 29 4.58 -4.27 -20.41
CA VAL A 29 3.89 -5.51 -20.76
C VAL A 29 2.96 -5.82 -19.60
N GLY A 30 1.66 -5.60 -19.85
CA GLY A 30 0.60 -6.01 -18.95
C GLY A 30 0.66 -7.50 -18.71
N CYS A 31 0.60 -7.87 -17.43
CA CYS A 31 0.14 -9.17 -16.99
C CYS A 31 -1.34 -9.29 -17.41
N GLY A 32 -1.63 -10.25 -18.27
CA GLY A 32 -2.98 -10.42 -18.83
C GLY A 32 -3.05 -11.69 -19.67
N SER A 33 -2.65 -12.82 -19.08
CA SER A 33 -3.05 -14.12 -19.59
C SER A 33 -4.44 -14.41 -19.07
N ASP A 34 -5.40 -14.24 -19.96
CA ASP A 34 -6.77 -14.74 -19.88
C ASP A 34 -6.72 -16.27 -19.67
N ASP A 35 -7.21 -16.77 -18.53
CA ASP A 35 -7.81 -18.09 -18.44
C ASP A 35 -9.21 -17.91 -17.84
N SER A 36 -10.18 -17.99 -18.75
CA SER A 36 -11.59 -17.68 -18.54
C SER A 36 -12.34 -18.81 -17.82
N THR A 37 -13.27 -18.39 -16.97
CA THR A 37 -14.55 -19.05 -16.65
C THR A 37 -14.55 -20.41 -15.93
N ALA A 38 -14.87 -20.37 -14.64
CA ALA A 38 -15.86 -21.29 -14.09
C ALA A 38 -16.74 -20.57 -13.06
N THR A 39 -17.88 -20.10 -13.56
CA THR A 39 -19.09 -19.92 -12.74
C THR A 39 -19.33 -21.20 -11.95
N SER A 40 -19.39 -21.11 -10.63
CA SER A 40 -19.96 -22.16 -9.77
C SER A 40 -20.45 -21.49 -8.51
N ASN A 41 -21.72 -21.13 -8.57
CA ASN A 41 -22.56 -20.68 -7.49
C ASN A 41 -22.75 -21.85 -6.50
N PRO A 42 -22.24 -21.83 -5.26
CA PRO A 42 -22.59 -22.87 -4.30
C PRO A 42 -23.91 -22.48 -3.62
N SER A 43 -25.04 -22.78 -4.25
CA SER A 43 -26.31 -22.91 -3.51
C SER A 43 -26.26 -24.23 -2.75
N THR A 44 -25.94 -24.16 -1.46
CA THR A 44 -26.07 -25.29 -0.53
C THR A 44 -27.50 -25.41 0.01
N SER A 45 -27.95 -26.68 0.05
CA SER A 45 -29.05 -27.27 0.83
C SER A 45 -30.36 -27.52 0.06
N ALA A 46 -31.09 -28.63 0.22
CA ALA A 46 -30.84 -30.00 0.63
C ALA A 46 -32.17 -30.79 0.40
N THR A 47 -32.07 -32.11 0.26
CA THR A 47 -33.09 -33.14 0.60
C THR A 47 -34.22 -33.53 -0.38
N THR A 48 -34.13 -34.81 -0.81
CA THR A 48 -35.18 -35.87 -0.81
C THR A 48 -35.86 -36.32 -2.13
N SER A 49 -35.64 -37.62 -2.41
CA SER A 49 -36.44 -38.66 -3.12
C SER A 49 -36.32 -38.86 -4.65
N ALA A 50 -35.68 -40.00 -5.01
CA ALA A 50 -36.10 -41.14 -5.86
C ALA A 50 -37.02 -40.87 -7.09
N ALA A 51 -36.90 -41.48 -8.28
CA ALA A 51 -36.20 -42.67 -8.76
C ALA A 51 -36.05 -42.65 -10.31
N GLU A 52 -35.08 -43.43 -10.82
CA GLU A 52 -35.05 -44.19 -12.09
C GLU A 52 -35.64 -43.61 -13.39
N SER A 53 -34.81 -43.43 -14.42
CA SER A 53 -34.61 -44.43 -15.48
C SER A 53 -34.03 -43.86 -16.78
N THR A 54 -33.26 -44.74 -17.43
CA THR A 54 -32.87 -44.77 -18.85
C THR A 54 -31.55 -44.11 -19.23
N SER A 55 -30.66 -45.01 -19.67
CA SER A 55 -29.26 -44.84 -20.00
C SER A 55 -28.94 -43.81 -21.09
N ALA A 56 -27.74 -43.26 -20.92
CA ALA A 56 -26.82 -42.64 -21.87
C ALA A 56 -26.67 -43.45 -23.18
N GLU A 57 -26.14 -42.94 -24.30
CA GLU A 57 -24.99 -42.03 -24.42
C GLU A 57 -24.86 -41.49 -25.86
N SER A 58 -24.25 -40.29 -25.97
CA SER A 58 -23.33 -39.77 -27.01
C SER A 58 -23.66 -39.92 -28.50
N SER A 59 -23.95 -38.81 -29.19
CA SER A 59 -23.02 -37.78 -29.71
C SER A 59 -22.46 -38.11 -31.09
N ALA A 60 -22.94 -37.38 -32.09
CA ALA A 60 -22.23 -37.19 -33.35
C ALA A 60 -22.57 -35.82 -33.97
N SER A 61 -21.49 -35.08 -34.28
CA SER A 61 -21.32 -34.20 -35.44
C SER A 61 -22.13 -32.90 -35.53
N ALA A 62 -21.43 -31.77 -35.54
CA ALA A 62 -21.11 -31.03 -36.78
C ALA A 62 -20.83 -29.55 -36.48
N ALA A 63 -19.63 -29.08 -36.84
CA ALA A 63 -19.45 -27.67 -37.21
C ALA A 63 -20.19 -27.42 -38.54
N PRO A 64 -20.65 -26.18 -38.85
CA PRO A 64 -19.73 -25.30 -39.59
C PRO A 64 -19.98 -23.77 -39.47
N SER A 65 -18.95 -23.03 -39.89
CA SER A 65 -18.98 -21.85 -40.79
C SER A 65 -19.48 -20.45 -40.36
N ALA A 66 -18.65 -19.50 -40.79
CA ALA A 66 -18.95 -18.24 -41.47
C ALA A 66 -19.13 -16.95 -40.65
N SER A 67 -18.06 -16.15 -40.69
CA SER A 67 -18.02 -14.75 -41.16
C SER A 67 -19.22 -13.84 -40.89
N ALA A 68 -19.01 -12.82 -40.05
CA ALA A 68 -19.23 -11.43 -40.45
C ALA A 68 -18.55 -10.50 -39.45
N SER A 69 -17.46 -9.87 -39.88
CA SER A 69 -16.86 -8.73 -39.21
C SER A 69 -17.84 -7.56 -39.29
N ALA A 70 -18.51 -7.24 -38.20
CA ALA A 70 -19.22 -5.99 -38.01
C ALA A 70 -18.45 -5.19 -36.96
N SER A 71 -17.84 -4.08 -37.40
CA SER A 71 -17.30 -3.05 -36.50
C SER A 71 -18.43 -2.58 -35.57
N ALA A 72 -18.48 -3.13 -34.37
CA ALA A 72 -19.25 -2.58 -33.27
C ALA A 72 -18.35 -1.58 -32.56
N SER A 73 -18.57 -0.29 -32.83
CA SER A 73 -18.05 0.78 -31.98
C SER A 73 -18.46 0.48 -30.53
N ALA A 74 -17.49 0.22 -29.66
CA ALA A 74 -17.77 0.06 -28.24
C ALA A 74 -18.47 1.32 -27.71
N PRO A 75 -19.54 1.21 -26.92
CA PRO A 75 -20.19 2.36 -26.33
C PRO A 75 -19.20 3.03 -25.36
N VAL A 76 -18.82 4.27 -25.66
CA VAL A 76 -18.15 5.13 -24.70
C VAL A 76 -19.15 5.52 -23.61
N THR A 77 -18.93 5.09 -22.38
CA THR A 77 -19.65 5.63 -21.23
C THR A 77 -19.04 7.00 -20.93
N SER A 78 -19.77 8.07 -21.25
CA SER A 78 -19.44 9.40 -20.72
C SER A 78 -19.55 9.33 -19.19
N PRO A 79 -18.58 9.87 -18.42
CA PRO A 79 -18.82 10.11 -17.00
C PRO A 79 -20.11 10.93 -16.90
N GLY A 80 -21.12 10.38 -16.25
CA GLY A 80 -22.33 11.12 -15.96
C GLY A 80 -21.98 12.38 -15.17
N GLU A 81 -22.78 13.43 -15.34
CA GLU A 81 -22.69 14.67 -14.59
C GLU A 81 -22.48 14.35 -13.10
N ALA A 82 -21.34 14.75 -12.54
CA ALA A 82 -21.03 14.50 -11.14
C ALA A 82 -22.19 15.07 -10.30
N ALA A 83 -22.73 14.26 -9.39
CA ALA A 83 -23.82 14.68 -8.53
C ALA A 83 -23.42 15.98 -7.81
N THR A 84 -24.05 17.10 -8.20
CA THR A 84 -23.83 18.46 -7.64
C THR A 84 -24.40 18.61 -6.23
N ALA A 85 -24.65 17.51 -5.52
CA ALA A 85 -25.08 17.56 -4.14
C ALA A 85 -23.92 18.07 -3.28
N PRO A 86 -24.14 19.10 -2.43
CA PRO A 86 -23.17 19.50 -1.44
C PRO A 86 -22.72 18.28 -0.62
N PRO A 87 -21.44 18.16 -0.26
CA PRO A 87 -20.99 17.07 0.61
C PRO A 87 -21.82 17.10 1.90
N ALA A 88 -22.39 15.95 2.25
CA ALA A 88 -23.10 15.81 3.52
C ALA A 88 -22.15 16.23 4.65
N GLN A 89 -22.59 17.18 5.49
CA GLN A 89 -21.79 17.53 6.66
C GLN A 89 -21.81 16.37 7.65
N PRO A 90 -20.68 16.04 8.29
CA PRO A 90 -20.65 15.03 9.33
C PRO A 90 -21.69 15.36 10.41
N GLU A 91 -22.58 14.42 10.71
CA GLU A 91 -23.53 14.59 11.82
C GLU A 91 -22.77 14.63 13.15
N GLU A 92 -23.15 15.56 14.04
CA GLU A 92 -22.55 15.66 15.36
C GLU A 92 -22.89 14.41 16.18
N VAL A 93 -21.85 13.68 16.61
CA VAL A 93 -22.02 12.52 17.49
C VAL A 93 -22.58 12.96 18.85
N PRO A 94 -23.60 12.28 19.40
CA PRO A 94 -24.13 12.60 20.72
C PRO A 94 -23.05 12.60 21.81
N ASN A 95 -23.10 13.57 22.73
CA ASN A 95 -22.11 13.73 23.81
C ASN A 95 -22.00 12.53 24.77
N ASP A 96 -22.97 11.63 24.78
CA ASP A 96 -23.00 10.42 25.61
C ASP A 96 -22.41 9.19 24.88
N PHE A 97 -21.94 9.35 23.64
CA PHE A 97 -21.27 8.27 22.93
C PHE A 97 -19.97 7.94 23.67
N PRO A 98 -19.84 6.73 24.25
CA PRO A 98 -18.58 6.34 24.87
C PRO A 98 -17.54 6.36 23.76
N GLY A 99 -16.65 7.36 23.79
CA GLY A 99 -15.60 7.52 22.80
C GLY A 99 -14.75 6.25 22.69
N PRO A 100 -14.02 6.07 21.58
CA PRO A 100 -13.11 4.94 21.45
C PRO A 100 -12.19 4.90 22.66
N SER A 101 -12.12 3.74 23.33
CA SER A 101 -11.22 3.56 24.47
C SER A 101 -9.79 3.77 23.99
N GLU A 102 -9.10 4.75 24.56
CA GLU A 102 -7.68 4.99 24.26
C GLU A 102 -6.88 3.76 24.67
N VAL A 103 -6.35 3.05 23.68
CA VAL A 103 -5.43 1.94 23.93
C VAL A 103 -4.07 2.58 24.27
N PRO A 104 -3.55 2.37 25.48
CA PRO A 104 -2.28 2.98 25.86
C PRO A 104 -1.16 2.42 24.97
N VAL A 105 -0.27 3.32 24.54
CA VAL A 105 0.90 2.96 23.75
C VAL A 105 1.81 2.04 24.56
N SER A 106 2.19 0.90 23.98
CA SER A 106 3.09 -0.07 24.61
C SER A 106 4.49 0.51 24.84
N THR A 107 5.31 -0.13 25.68
CA THR A 107 6.70 0.29 25.88
C THR A 107 7.52 0.28 24.58
N ASP A 108 7.31 -0.72 23.72
CA ASP A 108 7.96 -0.76 22.41
C ASP A 108 7.45 0.36 21.50
N GLY A 109 6.15 0.68 21.56
CA GLY A 109 5.56 1.81 20.84
C GLY A 109 6.16 3.15 21.25
N GLN A 110 6.38 3.37 22.55
CA GLN A 110 7.07 4.55 23.05
C GLN A 110 8.51 4.66 22.53
N LYS A 111 9.25 3.54 22.46
CA LYS A 111 10.62 3.53 21.91
C LYS A 111 10.63 3.85 20.43
N PHE A 112 9.65 3.35 19.68
CA PHE A 112 9.46 3.68 18.27
C PHE A 112 9.20 5.18 18.08
N LEU A 113 8.28 5.75 18.86
CA LEU A 113 7.95 7.18 18.81
C LEU A 113 9.16 8.09 19.17
N ASP A 114 9.93 7.71 20.18
CA ASP A 114 11.14 8.44 20.58
C ASP A 114 12.23 8.39 19.50
N ALA A 115 12.38 7.24 18.84
CA ALA A 115 13.29 7.07 17.72
C ALA A 115 12.86 7.88 16.48
N LEU A 116 11.55 7.97 16.19
CA LEU A 116 11.02 8.86 15.14
C LEU A 116 11.31 10.34 15.46
N LYS A 117 11.04 10.78 16.69
CA LYS A 117 11.34 12.16 17.13
C LYS A 117 12.82 12.49 17.03
N SER A 118 13.69 11.55 17.38
CA SER A 118 15.14 11.69 17.21
C SER A 118 15.59 11.82 15.74
N LYS A 119 14.75 11.42 14.79
CA LYS A 119 14.96 11.59 13.35
C LYS A 119 14.28 12.85 12.79
N GLY A 120 13.65 13.67 13.63
CA GLY A 120 12.98 14.90 13.22
C GLY A 120 11.56 14.70 12.70
N ILE A 121 10.96 13.53 12.93
CA ILE A 121 9.57 13.24 12.60
C ILE A 121 8.74 13.41 13.86
N GLU A 122 7.68 14.22 13.79
CA GLU A 122 6.78 14.50 14.90
C GLU A 122 5.40 13.88 14.61
N PRO A 123 5.09 12.71 15.21
CA PRO A 123 3.79 12.06 15.02
C PRO A 123 2.62 12.91 15.52
N ALA A 124 1.47 12.78 14.86
CA ALA A 124 0.24 13.46 15.28
C ALA A 124 -0.28 12.95 16.64
N ALA A 125 -0.90 13.85 17.40
CA ALA A 125 -1.54 13.56 18.70
C ALA A 125 -0.61 12.75 19.63
N ASP A 126 -1.11 11.65 20.18
CA ASP A 126 -0.38 10.78 21.10
C ASP A 126 0.52 9.75 20.39
N GLY A 127 0.66 9.84 19.07
CA GLY A 127 1.47 8.91 18.26
C GLY A 127 0.82 7.55 18.01
N THR A 128 -0.47 7.38 18.32
CA THR A 128 -1.21 6.12 18.09
C THR A 128 -1.30 5.75 16.61
N MET A 129 -1.41 6.73 15.72
CA MET A 129 -1.36 6.52 14.26
C MET A 129 0.01 5.99 13.81
N ALA A 130 1.09 6.53 14.39
CA ALA A 130 2.45 6.14 14.05
C ALA A 130 2.74 4.72 14.54
N VAL A 131 2.28 4.38 15.76
CA VAL A 131 2.38 3.01 16.29
C VAL A 131 1.57 2.04 15.43
N SER A 132 0.34 2.41 15.03
CA SER A 132 -0.47 1.58 14.12
C SER A 132 0.20 1.37 12.76
N THR A 133 0.92 2.38 12.27
CA THR A 133 1.73 2.27 11.05
C THR A 133 2.91 1.31 11.26
N ALA A 134 3.55 1.34 12.42
CA ALA A 134 4.61 0.38 12.78
C ALA A 134 4.08 -1.06 12.87
N ASP A 135 2.89 -1.26 13.45
CA ASP A 135 2.22 -2.57 13.46
C ASP A 135 1.94 -3.09 12.05
N PHE A 136 1.48 -2.22 11.15
CA PHE A 136 1.31 -2.57 9.74
C PHE A 136 2.63 -3.00 9.08
N ILE A 137 3.72 -2.25 9.31
CA ILE A 137 5.06 -2.58 8.77
C ILE A 137 5.50 -3.97 9.24
N CYS A 138 5.36 -4.25 10.53
CA CYS A 138 5.77 -5.54 11.09
C CYS A 138 4.89 -6.69 10.61
N GLN A 139 3.58 -6.46 10.46
CA GLN A 139 2.68 -7.44 9.88
C GLN A 139 3.06 -7.76 8.42
N ALA A 140 3.27 -6.73 7.59
CA ALA A 140 3.64 -6.90 6.20
C ALA A 140 4.97 -7.68 6.05
N LYS A 141 5.95 -7.39 6.92
CA LYS A 141 7.19 -8.16 6.99
C LYS A 141 6.95 -9.63 7.37
N ALA A 142 6.10 -9.88 8.36
CA ALA A 142 5.76 -11.24 8.79
C ALA A 142 5.01 -12.03 7.70
N GLU A 143 4.21 -11.35 6.88
CA GLU A 143 3.55 -11.91 5.70
C GLU A 143 4.50 -12.12 4.51
N GLY A 144 5.77 -11.69 4.61
CA GLY A 144 6.76 -11.80 3.54
C GLY A 144 6.57 -10.80 2.39
N LYS A 145 5.83 -9.71 2.62
CA LYS A 145 5.70 -8.62 1.64
C LYS A 145 7.03 -7.91 1.48
N SER A 146 7.28 -7.42 0.27
CA SER A 146 8.51 -6.66 0.01
C SER A 146 8.41 -5.25 0.62
N ASP A 147 9.55 -4.70 1.05
CA ASP A 147 9.65 -3.31 1.50
C ASP A 147 9.09 -2.30 0.47
N PRO A 148 9.36 -2.39 -0.86
CA PRO A 148 8.79 -1.45 -1.82
C PRO A 148 7.26 -1.53 -1.91
N GLU A 149 6.65 -2.72 -1.79
CA GLU A 149 5.19 -2.85 -1.75
C GLU A 149 4.61 -2.22 -0.47
N THR A 150 5.26 -2.47 0.67
CA THR A 150 4.82 -1.94 1.96
C THR A 150 4.99 -0.41 2.01
N MET A 151 6.04 0.12 1.39
CA MET A 151 6.35 1.55 1.33
C MET A 151 5.25 2.38 0.65
N VAL A 152 4.53 1.82 -0.32
CA VAL A 152 3.40 2.51 -0.96
C VAL A 152 2.34 2.87 0.08
N PHE A 153 1.97 1.89 0.93
CA PHE A 153 0.96 2.08 1.97
C PHE A 153 1.48 2.97 3.09
N VAL A 154 2.72 2.77 3.54
CA VAL A 154 3.31 3.60 4.61
C VAL A 154 3.45 5.05 4.17
N THR A 155 3.80 5.33 2.90
CA THR A 155 3.83 6.69 2.38
C THR A 155 2.47 7.37 2.44
N ALA A 156 1.39 6.64 2.12
CA ALA A 156 0.03 7.16 2.26
C ALA A 156 -0.36 7.39 3.73
N MET A 157 -0.01 6.46 4.63
CA MET A 157 -0.29 6.60 6.06
C MET A 157 0.46 7.77 6.68
N VAL A 158 1.74 7.95 6.35
CA VAL A 158 2.57 9.08 6.81
C VAL A 158 2.05 10.41 6.27
N GLY A 159 1.61 10.47 5.00
CA GLY A 159 0.98 11.67 4.47
C GLY A 159 -0.33 12.03 5.19
N THR A 160 -1.13 11.01 5.53
CA THR A 160 -2.39 11.19 6.28
C THR A 160 -2.11 11.65 7.71
N GLU A 161 -1.11 11.06 8.37
CA GLU A 161 -0.70 11.44 9.71
C GLU A 161 -0.15 12.87 9.75
N ALA A 162 0.70 13.25 8.79
CA ALA A 162 1.19 14.61 8.69
C ALA A 162 0.04 15.62 8.51
N SER A 163 -0.94 15.28 7.68
CA SER A 163 -2.15 16.11 7.51
C SER A 163 -2.93 16.25 8.82
N ALA A 164 -3.04 15.17 9.61
CA ALA A 164 -3.65 15.19 10.95
C ALA A 164 -2.83 16.00 11.97
N ALA A 165 -1.51 16.07 11.80
CA ALA A 165 -0.61 16.95 12.56
C ALA A 165 -0.64 18.43 12.09
N GLY A 166 -1.44 18.76 11.07
CA GLY A 166 -1.48 20.10 10.47
C GLY A 166 -0.25 20.42 9.62
N GLN A 167 0.49 19.40 9.15
CA GLN A 167 1.65 19.51 8.29
C GLN A 167 1.29 19.13 6.85
N GLU A 168 1.73 19.94 5.88
CA GLU A 168 1.72 19.57 4.47
C GLU A 168 3.09 19.03 4.07
N LEU A 169 3.16 17.74 3.75
CA LEU A 169 4.36 17.12 3.19
C LEU A 169 4.31 17.16 1.65
N THR A 170 5.44 17.50 1.03
CA THR A 170 5.62 17.20 -0.40
C THR A 170 5.72 15.69 -0.59
N GLN A 171 5.49 15.21 -1.82
CA GLN A 171 5.61 13.78 -2.12
C GLN A 171 7.00 13.21 -1.78
N GLU A 172 8.05 13.99 -2.02
CA GLU A 172 9.43 13.60 -1.69
C GLU A 172 9.63 13.47 -0.17
N GLN A 173 9.07 14.41 0.61
CA GLN A 173 9.13 14.36 2.07
C GLN A 173 8.29 13.24 2.66
N ALA A 174 7.10 12.98 2.11
CA ALA A 174 6.28 11.84 2.53
C ALA A 174 7.01 10.52 2.29
N THR A 175 7.71 10.38 1.17
CA THR A 175 8.51 9.19 0.85
C THR A 175 9.71 9.04 1.78
N ALA A 176 10.44 10.13 2.04
CA ALA A 176 11.59 10.12 2.95
C ALA A 176 11.18 9.82 4.41
N ASN A 177 10.05 10.38 4.84
CA ASN A 177 9.50 10.09 6.17
C ASN A 177 9.04 8.64 6.23
N ALA A 178 8.30 8.12 5.24
CA ALA A 178 7.90 6.73 5.18
C ALA A 178 9.08 5.75 5.25
N GLN A 179 10.18 6.08 4.58
CA GLN A 179 11.41 5.29 4.67
C GLN A 179 11.95 5.28 6.10
N THR A 180 11.94 6.44 6.78
CA THR A 180 12.34 6.54 8.18
C THR A 180 11.41 5.72 9.09
N TYR A 181 10.09 5.70 8.83
CA TYR A 181 9.15 4.83 9.57
C TYR A 181 9.52 3.36 9.40
N MET A 182 9.78 2.91 8.17
CA MET A 182 10.24 1.53 7.90
C MET A 182 11.52 1.20 8.67
N ASP A 183 12.55 2.03 8.52
CA ASP A 183 13.86 1.79 9.13
C ASP A 183 13.77 1.73 10.66
N VAL A 184 13.04 2.65 11.27
CA VAL A 184 12.86 2.71 12.73
C VAL A 184 11.98 1.56 13.23
N ALA A 185 10.89 1.23 12.52
CA ALA A 185 10.02 0.12 12.88
C ALA A 185 10.79 -1.21 12.83
N HIS A 186 11.51 -1.47 11.74
CA HIS A 186 12.32 -2.68 11.60
C HIS A 186 13.42 -2.80 12.66
N ALA A 187 14.02 -1.68 13.06
CA ALA A 187 15.12 -1.67 14.02
C ALA A 187 14.67 -1.77 15.49
N THR A 188 13.50 -1.22 15.82
CA THR A 188 13.12 -0.99 17.23
C THR A 188 11.77 -1.58 17.65
N TYR A 189 10.89 -1.84 16.69
CA TYR A 189 9.50 -2.24 16.96
C TYR A 189 9.21 -3.68 16.52
N CYS A 190 9.58 -4.04 15.28
CA CYS A 190 9.35 -5.37 14.73
C CYS A 190 10.24 -6.42 15.41
N LYS A 191 9.60 -7.42 16.03
CA LYS A 191 10.26 -8.51 16.76
C LYS A 191 10.07 -9.85 16.03
#